data_AF-A0A9D5YV39-F1
#
_entry.id   AF-A0A9D5YV39-F1
#
_cell.length_a   1.000
_cell.length_b   1.000
_cell.length_c   1.000
_cell.angle_alpha   90.00
_cell.angle_beta   90.00
_cell.angle_gamma   90.00
#
_symmetry.space_group_name_H-M   'P 1'
#
loop_
_entity.id
_entity.type
_entity.pdbx_description
1 polymer ?
#
loop_
_entity_poly.entity_id
_entity_poly.type
_entity_poly.pdbx_seq_one_letter_code
_entity_poly.pdbx_strand_id
1 'polypeptide(L)'
;MGRKIADRRVVSAAAARILDQSRYPYTRFTNTIHGWLQRQALPVRDAIVTEMNLGLAFLNWYGHAAPHVWSHERVFKATEQPDNDLRLVEFTGKLAFVTNFSCRSGWINLVERPFNICLAEDFMRHRGKGAIGVLAPSGATGTSYHEQICDRLMELLFQRGHHVLGPLVTQTKVEYHLESDSPSAVEVSDQFILVGDPMVKLALPERGVSLSCTPERFMPGSTRVVRVELAHSTIREGTASLLAVFHPLEPMWRCEGEPIVAGRAVFELPVPATQTAPIRLYGYLCNNLTRQESMGSMVLSPARTGWTWSAARRQGRNLLRLEPAVGTDATPIALSVNGARQPTGLLEATLPVADGAAAPVVIEALNEMHPVARWEGVLLPLPAPGEALLVAQVQVEPSPLSALVTRAVAATTLYNLSDAELEGLRVRWLAGEANLGEESVALRPGETRRLERILRPPFPEGALKVRVELLLP
;
A
#
# COMPACT_ATOMS: atom_id res chain seq x y z
N MET A 1 -2.45 -20.15 -9.64
CA MET A 1 -1.42 -20.28 -8.59
C MET A 1 -0.29 -19.24 -8.72
N GLY A 2 -0.19 -18.48 -9.82
CA GLY A 2 0.62 -17.26 -9.92
C GLY A 2 0.17 -16.06 -9.06
N ARG A 3 -0.73 -16.27 -8.08
CA ARG A 3 -1.20 -15.22 -7.14
C ARG A 3 -0.23 -14.99 -5.98
N LYS A 4 0.54 -16.00 -5.55
CA LYS A 4 1.51 -15.84 -4.46
C LYS A 4 2.79 -15.10 -4.88
N ILE A 5 3.22 -15.29 -6.13
CA ILE A 5 4.30 -14.47 -6.74
C ILE A 5 3.84 -13.02 -6.93
N ALA A 6 2.55 -12.79 -7.22
CA ALA A 6 1.97 -11.45 -7.32
C ALA A 6 1.79 -10.74 -5.95
N ASP A 7 1.69 -11.48 -4.84
CA ASP A 7 1.46 -10.92 -3.51
C ASP A 7 2.74 -10.36 -2.85
N ARG A 8 3.93 -10.81 -3.30
CA ARG A 8 5.22 -10.19 -2.96
C ARG A 8 5.59 -9.11 -3.98
N ARG A 9 4.86 -8.00 -3.88
CA ARG A 9 4.94 -6.76 -4.68
C ARG A 9 6.35 -6.18 -4.85
N VAL A 10 7.14 -6.61 -5.85
CA VAL A 10 8.28 -5.83 -6.40
C VAL A 10 8.54 -6.13 -7.88
N VAL A 11 7.54 -6.05 -8.78
CA VAL A 11 7.80 -5.63 -10.17
C VAL A 11 6.56 -4.92 -10.70
N SER A 12 6.69 -3.65 -11.07
CA SER A 12 5.59 -2.93 -11.74
C SER A 12 5.29 -3.60 -13.09
N ALA A 13 4.01 -3.70 -13.46
CA ALA A 13 3.55 -4.23 -14.75
C ALA A 13 4.13 -3.52 -16.01
N ALA A 14 4.80 -2.38 -15.82
CA ALA A 14 5.58 -1.69 -16.86
C ALA A 14 6.94 -2.35 -17.19
N ALA A 15 7.53 -3.08 -16.25
CA ALA A 15 8.90 -3.62 -16.32
C ALA A 15 8.96 -5.15 -16.43
N ALA A 16 7.85 -5.85 -16.12
CA ALA A 16 7.71 -7.28 -16.37
C ALA A 16 6.39 -7.56 -17.10
N ARG A 17 6.48 -8.39 -18.13
CA ARG A 17 5.32 -8.96 -18.83
C ARG A 17 5.04 -10.35 -18.27
N ILE A 18 3.81 -10.57 -17.80
CA ILE A 18 3.35 -11.86 -17.30
C ILE A 18 2.45 -12.49 -18.35
N LEU A 19 2.92 -13.59 -18.93
CA LEU A 19 2.16 -14.39 -19.89
C LEU A 19 1.50 -15.56 -19.13
N ASP A 20 0.26 -15.37 -18.68
CA ASP A 20 -0.52 -16.42 -18.01
C ASP A 20 -1.25 -17.27 -19.06
N GLN A 21 -0.96 -18.57 -19.11
CA GLN A 21 -1.59 -19.52 -20.04
C GLN A 21 -3.13 -19.44 -20.03
N SER A 22 -3.77 -19.14 -18.89
CA SER A 22 -5.23 -19.00 -18.82
C SER A 22 -5.79 -17.87 -19.69
N ARG A 23 -4.95 -16.91 -20.09
CA ARG A 23 -5.29 -15.81 -21.01
C ARG A 23 -5.09 -16.18 -22.48
N TYR A 24 -4.51 -17.34 -22.76
CA TYR A 24 -4.20 -17.80 -24.12
C TYR A 24 -4.86 -19.16 -24.38
N PRO A 25 -5.90 -19.22 -25.22
CA PRO A 25 -6.57 -20.49 -25.52
C PRO A 25 -5.61 -21.45 -26.23
N TYR A 26 -5.72 -22.74 -25.92
CA TYR A 26 -5.03 -23.80 -26.65
C TYR A 26 -5.95 -24.43 -27.69
N THR A 27 -5.37 -24.89 -28.78
CA THR A 27 -6.05 -25.70 -29.80
C THR A 27 -5.77 -27.18 -29.54
N ARG A 28 -6.78 -28.01 -29.76
CA ARG A 28 -6.64 -29.47 -29.77
C ARG A 28 -6.44 -29.93 -31.21
N PHE A 29 -5.50 -30.85 -31.42
CA PHE A 29 -5.30 -31.49 -32.71
C PHE A 29 -4.95 -32.96 -32.52
N THR A 30 -5.31 -33.79 -33.48
CA THR A 30 -4.93 -35.21 -33.46
C THR A 30 -3.59 -35.35 -34.18
N ASN A 31 -2.57 -35.86 -33.50
CA ASN A 31 -1.32 -36.17 -34.16
C ASN A 31 -1.52 -37.45 -34.98
N THR A 32 -1.47 -37.33 -36.31
CA THR A 32 -1.71 -38.43 -37.26
C THR A 32 -0.74 -39.59 -37.12
N ILE A 33 0.45 -39.37 -36.53
CA ILE A 33 1.48 -40.41 -36.36
C ILE A 33 1.17 -41.31 -35.16
N HIS A 34 0.57 -40.78 -34.10
CA HIS A 34 0.39 -41.52 -32.84
C HIS A 34 -1.07 -41.70 -32.43
N GLY A 35 -2.03 -41.08 -33.12
CA GLY A 35 -3.47 -41.18 -32.80
C GLY A 35 -3.91 -40.46 -31.51
N TRP A 36 -2.98 -39.89 -30.74
CA TRP A 36 -3.29 -39.16 -29.50
C TRP A 36 -3.78 -37.73 -29.78
N LEU A 37 -4.78 -37.31 -29.00
CA LEU A 37 -5.17 -35.91 -28.88
C LEU A 37 -4.03 -35.11 -28.26
N GLN A 38 -3.47 -34.20 -29.03
CA GLN A 38 -2.45 -33.26 -28.59
C GLN A 38 -3.02 -31.86 -28.45
N ARG A 39 -2.32 -31.04 -27.68
CA ARG A 39 -2.67 -29.65 -27.39
C ARG A 39 -1.52 -28.76 -27.82
N GLN A 40 -1.85 -27.61 -28.40
CA GLN A 40 -0.90 -26.55 -28.69
C GLN A 40 -1.46 -25.18 -28.31
N ALA A 41 -0.69 -24.37 -27.62
CA ALA A 41 -1.05 -23.00 -27.28
C ALA A 41 -0.25 -22.00 -28.13
N LEU A 42 -0.51 -21.98 -29.45
CA LEU A 42 0.17 -21.09 -30.40
C LEU A 42 0.11 -19.59 -30.00
N PRO A 43 -1.01 -19.05 -29.49
CA PRO A 43 -1.07 -17.63 -29.14
C PRO A 43 -0.08 -17.21 -28.04
N VAL A 44 0.17 -18.07 -27.03
CA VAL A 44 1.16 -17.77 -25.99
C VAL A 44 2.59 -18.00 -26.51
N ARG A 45 2.81 -19.00 -27.37
CA ARG A 45 4.09 -19.17 -28.07
C ARG A 45 4.46 -17.88 -28.82
N ASP A 46 3.53 -17.35 -29.59
CA ASP A 46 3.77 -16.16 -30.41
C ASP A 46 4.03 -14.94 -29.54
N ALA A 47 3.35 -14.81 -28.40
CA ALA A 47 3.65 -13.79 -27.40
C ALA A 47 5.07 -13.96 -26.82
N ILE A 48 5.48 -15.17 -26.45
CA ILE A 48 6.85 -15.45 -25.97
C ILE A 48 7.88 -15.05 -27.02
N VAL A 49 7.72 -15.50 -28.26
CA VAL A 49 8.64 -15.18 -29.38
C VAL A 49 8.68 -13.67 -29.62
N THR A 50 7.54 -12.99 -29.58
CA THR A 50 7.46 -11.54 -29.74
C THR A 50 8.28 -10.83 -28.65
N GLU A 51 8.09 -11.19 -27.38
CA GLU A 51 8.84 -10.59 -26.27
C GLU A 51 10.35 -10.88 -26.38
N MET A 52 10.74 -12.10 -26.76
CA MET A 52 12.15 -12.44 -27.02
C MET A 52 12.75 -11.59 -28.15
N ASN A 53 11.99 -11.33 -29.21
CA ASN A 53 12.43 -10.51 -30.35
C ASN A 53 12.52 -9.01 -30.00
N LEU A 54 11.72 -8.52 -29.05
CA LEU A 54 11.87 -7.16 -28.51
C LEU A 54 13.18 -7.02 -27.69
N GLY A 55 13.61 -8.13 -27.09
CA GLY A 55 14.80 -8.23 -26.26
C GLY A 55 14.45 -8.16 -24.78
N LEU A 56 14.95 -9.13 -24.03
CA LEU A 56 14.69 -9.29 -22.59
C LEU A 56 16.02 -9.42 -21.86
N ALA A 57 16.13 -8.82 -20.68
CA ALA A 57 17.25 -9.10 -19.77
C ALA A 57 17.05 -10.44 -19.04
N PHE A 58 15.80 -10.81 -18.78
CA PHE A 58 15.42 -11.96 -17.97
C PHE A 58 14.11 -12.57 -18.46
N LEU A 59 14.06 -13.90 -18.56
CA LEU A 59 12.86 -14.67 -18.91
C LEU A 59 12.70 -15.80 -17.90
N ASN A 60 11.56 -15.86 -17.22
CA ASN A 60 11.27 -16.90 -16.24
C ASN A 60 10.11 -17.78 -16.70
N TRP A 61 10.36 -19.09 -16.84
CA TRP A 61 9.31 -20.09 -17.01
C TRP A 61 9.03 -20.78 -15.67
N TYR A 62 7.74 -20.84 -15.29
CA TYR A 62 7.28 -21.54 -14.11
C TYR A 62 6.09 -22.41 -14.46
N GLY A 63 6.24 -23.73 -14.36
CA GLY A 63 5.19 -24.68 -14.72
C GLY A 63 5.69 -26.08 -15.02
N HIS A 64 4.89 -26.86 -15.73
CA HIS A 64 5.32 -28.17 -16.22
C HIS A 64 6.23 -28.04 -17.44
N ALA A 65 7.14 -28.99 -17.59
CA ALA A 65 7.91 -29.19 -18.81
C ALA A 65 8.28 -30.66 -18.97
N ALA A 66 8.70 -30.98 -20.18
CA ALA A 66 9.52 -32.14 -20.49
C ALA A 66 10.88 -31.64 -21.01
N PRO A 67 11.86 -32.52 -21.26
CA PRO A 67 13.21 -32.10 -21.60
C PRO A 67 13.31 -31.11 -22.77
N HIS A 68 12.40 -31.13 -23.73
CA HIS A 68 12.45 -30.31 -24.95
C HIS A 68 11.23 -29.36 -25.12
N VAL A 69 10.34 -29.27 -24.13
CA VAL A 69 9.09 -28.51 -24.28
C VAL A 69 8.53 -27.97 -22.98
N TRP A 70 8.03 -26.73 -23.03
CA TRP A 70 7.22 -26.12 -21.98
C TRP A 70 5.75 -26.56 -22.08
N SER A 71 5.27 -27.14 -20.98
CA SER A 71 3.91 -27.62 -20.75
C SER A 71 3.40 -28.74 -21.67
N HIS A 72 2.30 -29.39 -21.27
CA HIS A 72 1.62 -30.40 -22.08
C HIS A 72 0.94 -29.79 -23.33
N GLU A 73 0.62 -28.50 -23.26
CA GLU A 73 0.07 -27.68 -24.35
C GLU A 73 1.15 -27.13 -25.29
N ARG A 74 2.40 -27.61 -25.20
CA ARG A 74 3.48 -27.26 -26.15
C ARG A 74 3.58 -25.75 -26.38
N VAL A 75 3.64 -25.03 -25.27
CA VAL A 75 3.70 -23.55 -25.25
C VAL A 75 4.96 -23.07 -25.96
N PHE A 76 6.07 -23.80 -25.82
CA PHE A 76 7.32 -23.49 -26.48
C PHE A 76 8.17 -24.75 -26.57
N LYS A 77 8.70 -25.05 -27.76
CA LYS A 77 9.56 -26.21 -28.01
C LYS A 77 10.97 -25.74 -28.35
N ALA A 78 11.94 -26.35 -27.68
CA ALA A 78 13.36 -26.16 -27.93
C ALA A 78 13.99 -27.54 -28.12
N THR A 79 14.40 -27.84 -29.34
CA THR A 79 14.79 -29.18 -29.81
C THR A 79 15.59 -29.11 -31.12
N GLU A 80 16.37 -30.12 -31.45
CA GLU A 80 16.99 -30.27 -32.77
C GLU A 80 15.98 -30.51 -33.92
N GLN A 81 14.73 -30.87 -33.61
CA GLN A 81 13.73 -31.21 -34.61
C GLN A 81 13.31 -30.01 -35.48
N PRO A 82 12.72 -30.25 -36.68
CA PRO A 82 12.32 -29.18 -37.59
C PRO A 82 11.34 -28.16 -37.00
N ASP A 83 10.54 -28.57 -36.02
CA ASP A 83 9.48 -27.80 -35.39
C ASP A 83 9.91 -27.03 -34.13
N ASN A 84 11.21 -26.74 -34.02
CA ASN A 84 11.82 -25.94 -32.97
C ASN A 84 11.37 -24.46 -33.02
N ASP A 85 10.76 -23.97 -31.93
CA ASP A 85 10.25 -22.60 -31.85
C ASP A 85 11.37 -21.55 -31.67
N LEU A 86 12.58 -21.92 -31.20
CA LEU A 86 13.74 -21.02 -31.17
C LEU A 86 14.16 -20.54 -32.56
N ARG A 87 13.77 -21.24 -33.63
CA ARG A 87 14.02 -20.80 -35.00
C ARG A 87 13.21 -19.55 -35.38
N LEU A 88 12.09 -19.32 -34.70
CA LEU A 88 11.24 -18.13 -34.85
C LEU A 88 11.82 -16.89 -34.15
N VAL A 89 12.77 -17.09 -33.23
CA VAL A 89 13.46 -15.99 -32.56
C VAL A 89 14.45 -15.34 -33.51
N GLU A 90 14.42 -14.02 -33.57
CA GLU A 90 15.28 -13.20 -34.42
C GLU A 90 16.66 -13.01 -33.79
N PHE A 91 17.66 -12.70 -34.63
CA PHE A 91 18.97 -12.29 -34.15
C PHE A 91 18.89 -10.82 -33.73
N THR A 92 18.75 -10.58 -32.42
CA THR A 92 18.58 -9.22 -31.87
C THR A 92 19.85 -8.68 -31.21
N GLY A 93 20.80 -9.55 -30.88
CA GLY A 93 21.93 -9.24 -30.00
C GLY A 93 21.52 -8.99 -28.53
N LYS A 94 20.24 -9.15 -28.19
CA LYS A 94 19.67 -8.93 -26.85
C LYS A 94 19.22 -10.28 -26.28
N LEU A 95 20.15 -10.96 -25.63
CA LEU A 95 19.93 -12.30 -25.10
C LEU A 95 19.50 -12.24 -23.63
N ALA A 96 18.46 -13.00 -23.28
CA ALA A 96 17.95 -13.07 -21.92
C ALA A 96 18.71 -14.09 -21.08
N PHE A 97 18.80 -13.87 -19.77
CA PHE A 97 18.99 -14.97 -18.83
C PHE A 97 17.67 -15.70 -18.65
N VAL A 98 17.65 -16.99 -18.95
CA VAL A 98 16.44 -17.82 -18.89
C VAL A 98 16.46 -18.68 -17.63
N THR A 99 15.41 -18.62 -16.83
CA THR A 99 15.22 -19.52 -15.70
C THR A 99 14.04 -20.43 -15.95
N ASN A 100 14.19 -21.69 -15.59
CA ASN A 100 13.20 -22.71 -15.85
C ASN A 100 12.89 -23.49 -14.59
N PHE A 101 11.80 -23.12 -13.92
CA PHE A 101 11.29 -23.78 -12.72
C PHE A 101 10.29 -24.88 -13.10
N SER A 102 10.80 -25.89 -13.79
CA SER A 102 10.03 -27.03 -14.31
C SER A 102 10.88 -28.29 -14.37
N CYS A 103 10.29 -29.49 -14.38
CA CYS A 103 11.04 -30.73 -14.35
C CYS A 103 11.89 -30.98 -15.61
N ARG A 104 13.13 -31.46 -15.43
CA ARG A 104 14.04 -32.04 -16.45
C ARG A 104 14.38 -31.17 -17.65
N SER A 105 14.16 -29.87 -17.56
CA SER A 105 14.46 -28.95 -18.67
C SER A 105 15.96 -28.65 -18.84
N GLY A 106 16.78 -28.99 -17.83
CA GLY A 106 18.24 -28.98 -17.85
C GLY A 106 18.84 -30.39 -17.87
N TRP A 107 18.16 -31.38 -18.45
CA TRP A 107 18.67 -32.74 -18.52
C TRP A 107 19.75 -32.90 -19.63
N ILE A 108 20.94 -32.36 -19.39
CA ILE A 108 22.03 -32.24 -20.39
C ILE A 108 22.63 -33.57 -20.90
N ASN A 109 22.33 -34.68 -20.24
CA ASN A 109 22.69 -36.02 -20.69
C ASN A 109 21.48 -36.78 -21.28
N LEU A 110 20.55 -36.06 -21.91
CA LEU A 110 19.39 -36.63 -22.57
C LEU A 110 19.82 -37.56 -23.72
N VAL A 111 19.46 -38.83 -23.63
CA VAL A 111 19.75 -39.87 -24.63
C VAL A 111 18.48 -40.52 -25.20
N GLU A 112 17.33 -39.85 -25.05
CA GLU A 112 16.01 -40.37 -25.42
C GLU A 112 15.62 -40.03 -26.86
N ARG A 113 15.86 -40.94 -27.80
CA ARG A 113 15.42 -40.76 -29.20
C ARG A 113 13.90 -40.47 -29.28
N PRO A 114 13.45 -39.55 -30.15
CA PRO A 114 14.23 -38.86 -31.19
C PRO A 114 15.00 -37.63 -30.69
N PHE A 115 15.03 -37.38 -29.38
CA PHE A 115 15.64 -36.21 -28.76
C PHE A 115 17.04 -36.50 -28.19
N ASN A 116 18.01 -35.61 -28.45
CA ASN A 116 19.35 -35.72 -27.87
C ASN A 116 19.88 -34.40 -27.30
N ILE A 117 19.01 -33.39 -27.18
CA ILE A 117 19.31 -32.07 -26.62
C ILE A 117 18.16 -31.68 -25.70
N CYS A 118 18.47 -31.20 -24.50
CA CYS A 118 17.46 -30.61 -23.63
C CYS A 118 17.23 -29.12 -23.95
N LEU A 119 16.14 -28.57 -23.42
CA LEU A 119 15.70 -27.21 -23.65
C LEU A 119 16.79 -26.22 -23.25
N ALA A 120 17.42 -26.41 -22.10
CA ALA A 120 18.52 -25.55 -21.65
C ALA A 120 19.70 -25.54 -22.62
N GLU A 121 20.05 -26.68 -23.21
CA GLU A 121 21.13 -26.74 -24.22
C GLU A 121 20.72 -26.06 -25.52
N ASP A 122 19.50 -26.30 -26.02
CA ASP A 122 19.07 -25.72 -27.28
C ASP A 122 19.00 -24.18 -27.21
N PHE A 123 18.57 -23.61 -26.08
CA PHE A 123 18.64 -22.16 -25.83
C PHE A 123 20.05 -21.56 -25.96
N MET A 124 21.10 -22.35 -25.76
CA MET A 124 22.50 -21.92 -25.81
C MET A 124 23.20 -22.21 -27.14
N ARG A 125 22.55 -22.94 -28.07
CA ARG A 125 23.18 -23.43 -29.31
C ARG A 125 22.98 -22.53 -30.53
N HIS A 126 21.98 -21.64 -30.50
CA HIS A 126 21.67 -20.78 -31.66
C HIS A 126 22.52 -19.51 -31.64
N ARG A 127 23.30 -19.27 -32.69
CA ARG A 127 24.17 -18.09 -32.78
C ARG A 127 23.35 -16.79 -32.72
N GLY A 128 23.53 -16.04 -31.64
CA GLY A 128 22.89 -14.75 -31.36
C GLY A 128 21.36 -14.77 -31.29
N LYS A 129 20.80 -15.93 -30.96
CA LYS A 129 19.41 -16.14 -30.57
C LYS A 129 19.39 -16.96 -29.29
N GLY A 130 18.24 -17.07 -28.63
CA GLY A 130 18.10 -17.88 -27.42
C GLY A 130 18.52 -17.11 -26.17
N ALA A 131 19.47 -17.66 -25.40
CA ALA A 131 19.80 -17.17 -24.06
C ALA A 131 21.29 -16.81 -23.89
N ILE A 132 21.58 -15.91 -22.95
CA ILE A 132 22.95 -15.63 -22.48
C ILE A 132 23.39 -16.60 -21.38
N GLY A 133 22.42 -17.27 -20.76
CA GLY A 133 22.58 -18.35 -19.81
C GLY A 133 21.22 -18.94 -19.47
N VAL A 134 21.19 -20.21 -19.06
CA VAL A 134 19.97 -20.91 -18.64
C VAL A 134 20.17 -21.56 -17.28
N LEU A 135 19.31 -21.26 -16.33
CA LEU A 135 19.21 -22.00 -15.06
C LEU A 135 18.02 -22.95 -15.14
N ALA A 136 18.26 -24.25 -15.11
CA ALA A 136 17.22 -25.26 -15.24
C ALA A 136 17.57 -26.52 -14.43
N PRO A 137 16.58 -27.26 -13.91
CA PRO A 137 16.84 -28.51 -13.20
C PRO A 137 17.00 -29.69 -14.17
N SER A 138 17.97 -30.56 -13.89
CA SER A 138 18.18 -31.83 -14.57
C SER A 138 17.18 -32.91 -14.14
N GLY A 139 16.64 -32.80 -12.92
CA GLY A 139 15.72 -33.76 -12.31
C GLY A 139 14.25 -33.33 -12.29
N ALA A 140 13.42 -34.17 -11.67
CA ALA A 140 12.03 -33.87 -11.37
C ALA A 140 11.87 -33.70 -9.86
N THR A 141 11.14 -32.67 -9.45
CA THR A 141 10.84 -32.42 -8.03
C THR A 141 9.50 -31.69 -7.89
N GLY A 142 9.07 -31.49 -6.65
CA GLY A 142 7.82 -30.83 -6.30
C GLY A 142 7.83 -29.33 -6.56
N THR A 143 6.67 -28.80 -6.93
CA THR A 143 6.46 -27.37 -7.22
C THR A 143 6.86 -26.46 -6.04
N SER A 144 6.63 -26.89 -4.80
CA SER A 144 6.97 -26.09 -3.61
C SER A 144 8.47 -25.83 -3.46
N TYR A 145 9.32 -26.73 -3.96
CA TYR A 145 10.77 -26.57 -3.92
C TYR A 145 11.24 -25.58 -4.99
N HIS A 146 10.69 -25.70 -6.20
CA HIS A 146 10.91 -24.73 -7.27
C HIS A 146 10.47 -23.32 -6.86
N GLU A 147 9.36 -23.18 -6.15
CA GLU A 147 8.88 -21.89 -5.63
C GLU A 147 9.92 -21.25 -4.70
N GLN A 148 10.45 -22.01 -3.74
CA GLN A 148 11.43 -21.51 -2.79
C GLN A 148 12.73 -21.06 -3.46
N ILE A 149 13.27 -21.85 -4.40
CA ILE A 149 14.48 -21.49 -5.14
C ILE A 149 14.22 -20.27 -6.03
N CYS A 150 13.06 -20.21 -6.70
CA CYS A 150 12.66 -19.07 -7.51
C CYS A 150 12.58 -17.80 -6.67
N ASP A 151 11.94 -17.85 -5.51
CA ASP A 151 11.82 -16.70 -4.61
C ASP A 151 13.20 -16.16 -4.22
N ARG A 152 14.15 -17.04 -3.84
CA ARG A 152 15.51 -16.62 -3.49
C ARG A 152 16.28 -16.04 -4.67
N LEU A 153 16.20 -16.68 -5.84
CA LEU A 153 16.84 -16.16 -7.04
C LEU A 153 16.33 -14.76 -7.40
N MET A 154 15.01 -14.57 -7.35
CA MET A 154 14.36 -13.30 -7.68
C MET A 154 14.71 -12.21 -6.67
N GLU A 155 14.78 -12.55 -5.37
CA GLU A 155 15.23 -11.63 -4.33
C GLU A 155 16.68 -11.19 -4.57
N LEU A 156 17.59 -12.15 -4.76
CA LEU A 156 19.00 -11.87 -5.00
C LEU A 156 19.21 -11.01 -6.24
N LEU A 157 18.53 -11.35 -7.34
CA LEU A 157 18.64 -10.67 -8.61
C LEU A 157 18.05 -9.25 -8.55
N PHE A 158 16.79 -9.11 -8.17
CA PHE A 158 16.07 -7.84 -8.31
C PHE A 158 16.08 -6.97 -7.06
N GLN A 159 16.22 -7.53 -5.86
CA GLN A 159 16.19 -6.78 -4.61
C GLN A 159 17.58 -6.47 -4.08
N ARG A 160 18.51 -7.43 -4.17
CA ARG A 160 19.86 -7.33 -3.61
C ARG A 160 20.95 -7.05 -4.65
N GLY A 161 20.61 -7.03 -5.94
CA GLY A 161 21.51 -6.57 -7.00
C GLY A 161 22.63 -7.54 -7.37
N HIS A 162 22.41 -8.85 -7.17
CA HIS A 162 23.36 -9.88 -7.59
C HIS A 162 23.21 -10.15 -9.10
N HIS A 163 24.02 -9.49 -9.93
CA HIS A 163 23.88 -9.55 -11.39
C HIS A 163 24.87 -10.48 -12.10
N VAL A 164 25.85 -11.07 -11.40
CA VAL A 164 26.81 -12.02 -12.00
C VAL A 164 26.26 -13.45 -11.84
N LEU A 165 26.08 -14.18 -12.93
CA LEU A 165 25.29 -15.42 -12.96
C LEU A 165 25.80 -16.50 -12.00
N GLY A 166 27.10 -16.79 -12.00
CA GLY A 166 27.71 -17.81 -11.14
C GLY A 166 27.49 -17.50 -9.66
N PRO A 167 27.98 -16.35 -9.15
CA PRO A 167 27.73 -15.93 -7.78
C PRO A 167 26.24 -15.84 -7.42
N LEU A 168 25.38 -15.37 -8.34
CA LEU A 168 23.93 -15.33 -8.14
C LEU A 168 23.35 -16.74 -7.90
N VAL A 169 23.67 -17.69 -8.77
CA VAL A 169 23.18 -19.08 -8.67
C VAL A 169 23.76 -19.76 -7.43
N THR A 170 25.05 -19.62 -7.17
CA THR A 170 25.69 -20.19 -5.97
C THR A 170 25.05 -19.63 -4.70
N GLN A 171 24.88 -18.32 -4.59
CA GLN A 171 24.25 -17.70 -3.42
C GLN A 171 22.79 -18.13 -3.26
N THR A 172 22.05 -18.26 -4.37
CA THR A 172 20.67 -18.77 -4.36
C THR A 172 20.61 -20.17 -3.73
N LYS A 173 21.51 -21.07 -4.13
CA LYS A 173 21.60 -22.42 -3.57
C LYS A 173 21.97 -22.39 -2.09
N VAL A 174 22.96 -21.59 -1.70
CA VAL A 174 23.39 -21.44 -0.30
C VAL A 174 22.22 -20.98 0.57
N GLU A 175 21.50 -19.93 0.18
CA GLU A 175 20.38 -19.41 0.96
C GLU A 175 19.20 -20.39 0.98
N TYR A 176 18.91 -21.06 -0.13
CA TYR A 176 17.92 -22.12 -0.16
C TYR A 176 18.26 -23.25 0.83
N HIS A 177 19.52 -23.68 0.93
CA HIS A 177 19.93 -24.70 1.91
C HIS A 177 19.80 -24.24 3.36
N LEU A 178 20.15 -22.99 3.65
CA LEU A 178 20.11 -22.46 5.01
C LEU A 178 18.69 -22.27 5.54
N GLU A 179 17.73 -22.04 4.63
CA GLU A 179 16.35 -21.75 5.00
C GLU A 179 15.39 -22.92 4.79
N SER A 180 15.77 -23.95 4.03
CA SER A 180 14.89 -25.09 3.78
C SER A 180 15.00 -26.12 4.90
N ASP A 181 13.89 -26.37 5.58
CA ASP A 181 13.77 -27.47 6.56
C ASP A 181 13.60 -28.85 5.89
N SER A 182 13.69 -28.93 4.55
CA SER A 182 13.47 -30.19 3.83
C SER A 182 14.72 -31.06 3.81
N PRO A 183 14.60 -32.35 4.16
CA PRO A 183 15.67 -33.32 3.94
C PRO A 183 16.11 -33.42 2.48
N SER A 184 15.24 -33.05 1.53
CA SER A 184 15.52 -33.10 0.09
C SER A 184 16.14 -31.83 -0.49
N ALA A 185 16.44 -30.82 0.33
CA ALA A 185 16.91 -29.52 -0.16
C ALA A 185 18.23 -29.65 -0.95
N VAL A 186 19.14 -30.52 -0.49
CA VAL A 186 20.41 -30.82 -1.16
C VAL A 186 20.16 -31.37 -2.56
N GLU A 187 19.40 -32.45 -2.68
CA GLU A 187 19.15 -33.10 -3.97
C GLU A 187 18.39 -32.20 -4.94
N VAL A 188 17.45 -31.38 -4.46
CA VAL A 188 16.73 -30.42 -5.29
C VAL A 188 17.68 -29.35 -5.82
N SER A 189 18.50 -28.75 -4.95
CA SER A 189 19.46 -27.72 -5.36
C SER A 189 20.50 -28.24 -6.34
N ASP A 190 20.97 -29.47 -6.15
CA ASP A 190 21.93 -30.13 -7.03
C ASP A 190 21.37 -30.38 -8.44
N GLN A 191 20.05 -30.51 -8.57
CA GLN A 191 19.42 -30.62 -9.89
C GLN A 191 19.55 -29.33 -10.70
N PHE A 192 19.55 -28.15 -10.07
CA PHE A 192 19.61 -26.87 -10.80
C PHE A 192 21.01 -26.61 -11.36
N ILE A 193 21.13 -26.63 -12.67
CA ILE A 193 22.37 -26.37 -13.38
C ILE A 193 22.31 -25.02 -14.09
N LEU A 194 23.43 -24.28 -14.06
CA LEU A 194 23.64 -23.12 -14.89
C LEU A 194 24.34 -23.57 -16.19
N VAL A 195 23.63 -23.49 -17.31
CA VAL A 195 24.18 -23.71 -18.65
C VAL A 195 24.54 -22.34 -19.23
N GLY A 196 25.84 -22.05 -19.34
CA GLY A 196 26.37 -20.78 -19.82
C GLY A 196 27.65 -20.37 -19.10
N ASP A 197 28.10 -19.15 -19.36
CA ASP A 197 29.29 -18.61 -18.69
C ASP A 197 28.92 -18.04 -17.30
N PRO A 198 29.46 -18.59 -16.20
CA PRO A 198 29.16 -18.11 -14.85
C PRO A 198 29.65 -16.69 -14.58
N MET A 199 30.54 -16.13 -15.39
CA MET A 199 31.08 -14.78 -15.22
C MET A 199 30.26 -13.71 -15.94
N VAL A 200 29.21 -14.08 -16.66
CA VAL A 200 28.29 -13.11 -17.28
C VAL A 200 27.66 -12.22 -16.21
N LYS A 201 27.84 -10.91 -16.38
CA LYS A 201 27.10 -9.88 -15.64
C LYS A 201 25.87 -9.49 -16.47
N LEU A 202 24.68 -9.64 -15.90
CA LEU A 202 23.44 -9.22 -16.53
C LEU A 202 23.36 -7.71 -16.65
N ALA A 203 22.88 -7.25 -17.79
CA ALA A 203 22.60 -5.85 -18.09
C ALA A 203 21.29 -5.41 -17.40
N LEU A 204 21.27 -5.51 -16.07
CA LEU A 204 20.23 -4.92 -15.24
C LEU A 204 20.75 -3.61 -14.63
N PRO A 205 19.90 -2.57 -14.50
CA PRO A 205 20.33 -1.27 -13.99
C PRO A 205 20.84 -1.39 -12.55
N GLU A 206 21.95 -0.71 -12.23
CA GLU A 206 22.48 -0.70 -10.87
C GLU A 206 21.60 0.16 -9.96
N ARG A 207 21.49 -0.21 -8.68
CA ARG A 207 20.77 0.62 -7.70
C ARG A 207 21.67 1.77 -7.26
N GLY A 208 21.27 2.99 -7.55
CA GLY A 208 22.09 4.17 -7.25
C GLY A 208 21.37 5.51 -7.40
N VAL A 209 20.16 5.52 -7.97
CA VAL A 209 19.39 6.75 -8.13
C VAL A 209 18.70 7.09 -6.79
N SER A 210 18.96 8.28 -6.28
CA SER A 210 18.19 8.86 -5.17
C SER A 210 16.98 9.61 -5.72
N LEU A 211 15.82 9.41 -5.08
CA LEU A 211 14.58 10.09 -5.42
C LEU A 211 14.16 11.02 -4.28
N SER A 212 13.67 12.21 -4.62
CA SER A 212 13.05 13.14 -3.68
C SER A 212 11.82 13.80 -4.28
N CYS A 213 10.81 14.09 -3.46
CA CYS A 213 9.57 14.72 -3.88
C CYS A 213 9.38 16.09 -3.21
N THR A 214 8.79 17.02 -3.93
CA THR A 214 8.32 18.30 -3.39
C THR A 214 6.88 18.56 -3.87
N PRO A 215 5.89 18.55 -2.97
CA PRO A 215 5.99 18.24 -1.54
C PRO A 215 6.37 16.77 -1.26
N GLU A 216 6.95 16.48 -0.09
CA GLU A 216 7.34 15.11 0.33
C GLU A 216 6.13 14.17 0.54
N ARG A 217 4.94 14.75 0.65
CA ARG A 217 3.65 14.07 0.84
C ARG A 217 2.59 14.72 -0.04
N PHE A 218 1.65 13.94 -0.57
CA PHE A 218 0.54 14.47 -1.37
C PHE A 218 -0.76 14.52 -0.57
N MET A 219 -1.61 15.52 -0.80
CA MET A 219 -2.90 15.65 -0.12
C MET A 219 -3.97 14.81 -0.85
N PRO A 220 -4.59 13.79 -0.20
CA PRO A 220 -5.72 13.07 -0.79
C PRO A 220 -6.88 14.01 -1.13
N GLY A 221 -7.67 13.69 -2.16
CA GLY A 221 -8.85 14.50 -2.54
C GLY A 221 -8.53 15.75 -3.38
N SER A 222 -7.25 16.13 -3.51
CA SER A 222 -6.82 17.28 -4.33
C SER A 222 -6.00 16.84 -5.53
N THR A 223 -6.30 17.37 -6.72
CA THR A 223 -5.41 17.22 -7.87
C THR A 223 -4.22 18.15 -7.69
N ARG A 224 -3.01 17.60 -7.63
CA ARG A 224 -1.77 18.37 -7.49
C ARG A 224 -0.65 17.80 -8.34
N VAL A 225 0.24 18.67 -8.79
CA VAL A 225 1.51 18.27 -9.40
C VAL A 225 2.53 18.13 -8.27
N VAL A 226 3.20 16.98 -8.21
CA VAL A 226 4.33 16.74 -7.32
C VAL A 226 5.60 16.78 -8.15
N ARG A 227 6.56 17.62 -7.75
CA ARG A 227 7.87 17.64 -8.38
C ARG A 227 8.68 16.46 -7.86
N VAL A 228 9.18 15.62 -8.76
CA VAL A 228 10.04 14.48 -8.43
C VAL A 228 11.41 14.72 -9.02
N GLU A 229 12.43 14.74 -8.18
CA GLU A 229 13.83 14.85 -8.60
C GLU A 229 14.51 13.49 -8.46
N LEU A 230 15.18 13.09 -9.54
CA LEU A 230 16.09 11.95 -9.58
C LEU A 230 17.53 12.50 -9.56
N ALA A 231 18.40 11.90 -8.75
CA ALA A 231 19.82 12.27 -8.73
C ALA A 231 20.74 11.05 -8.69
N HIS A 232 21.92 11.18 -9.32
CA HIS A 232 22.96 10.16 -9.34
C HIS A 232 24.36 10.79 -9.32
N SER A 233 25.33 10.13 -8.68
CA SER A 233 26.68 10.67 -8.48
C SER A 233 27.58 10.58 -9.72
N THR A 234 27.47 9.50 -10.50
CA THR A 234 28.31 9.24 -11.69
C THR A 234 27.63 9.55 -13.03
N ILE A 235 26.36 9.17 -13.23
CA ILE A 235 25.60 9.50 -14.44
C ILE A 235 25.26 11.00 -14.41
N ARG A 236 26.02 11.81 -15.17
CA ARG A 236 25.87 13.28 -15.20
C ARG A 236 25.03 13.83 -16.35
N GLU A 237 24.85 13.03 -17.39
CA GLU A 237 24.14 13.39 -18.62
C GLU A 237 23.47 12.14 -19.22
N GLY A 238 22.50 12.36 -20.11
CA GLY A 238 21.72 11.30 -20.76
C GLY A 238 20.23 11.53 -20.61
N THR A 239 19.46 10.46 -20.49
CA THR A 239 18.00 10.49 -20.38
C THR A 239 17.52 9.78 -19.13
N ALA A 240 16.46 10.31 -18.56
CA ALA A 240 15.78 9.76 -17.40
C ALA A 240 14.33 9.42 -17.72
N SER A 241 13.81 8.45 -16.97
CA SER A 241 12.41 8.06 -16.99
C SER A 241 11.89 7.94 -15.57
N LEU A 242 10.62 8.30 -15.37
CA LEU A 242 9.89 8.15 -14.12
C LEU A 242 8.62 7.34 -14.35
N LEU A 243 8.42 6.33 -13.53
CA LEU A 243 7.20 5.53 -13.48
C LEU A 243 6.54 5.72 -12.10
N ALA A 244 5.26 6.08 -12.10
CA ALA A 244 4.44 6.14 -10.90
C ALA A 244 3.32 5.11 -10.97
N VAL A 245 3.21 4.29 -9.92
CA VAL A 245 2.15 3.28 -9.77
C VAL A 245 1.18 3.74 -8.69
N PHE A 246 -0.04 4.03 -9.12
CA PHE A 246 -1.16 4.40 -8.25
C PHE A 246 -1.87 3.15 -7.71
N HIS A 247 -2.53 3.27 -6.56
CA HIS A 247 -3.24 2.18 -5.88
C HIS A 247 -4.65 2.66 -5.51
N PRO A 248 -5.72 1.82 -5.54
CA PRO A 248 -5.76 0.37 -5.79
C PRO A 248 -5.97 -0.04 -7.25
N LEU A 249 -6.21 0.92 -8.13
CA LEU A 249 -6.48 0.68 -9.54
C LEU A 249 -5.20 1.00 -10.30
N GLU A 250 -4.87 0.20 -11.29
CA GLU A 250 -3.73 0.40 -12.17
C GLU A 250 -4.06 1.52 -13.20
N PRO A 251 -3.88 2.81 -12.90
CA PRO A 251 -3.19 3.60 -13.89
C PRO A 251 -1.74 3.69 -13.49
N MET A 252 -0.88 3.41 -14.46
CA MET A 252 0.52 3.76 -14.37
C MET A 252 0.67 5.09 -15.09
N TRP A 253 1.30 6.06 -14.44
CA TRP A 253 1.80 7.24 -15.12
C TRP A 253 3.27 7.04 -15.44
N ARG A 254 3.68 7.40 -16.66
CA ARG A 254 5.05 7.24 -17.14
C ARG A 254 5.46 8.50 -17.90
N CYS A 255 6.67 8.96 -17.62
CA CYS A 255 7.35 10.00 -18.38
C CYS A 255 8.75 9.49 -18.73
N GLU A 256 9.19 9.69 -19.97
CA GLU A 256 10.44 9.16 -20.49
C GLU A 256 11.20 10.21 -21.30
N GLY A 257 12.52 10.07 -21.33
CA GLY A 257 13.37 10.91 -22.17
C GLY A 257 13.69 12.27 -21.57
N GLU A 258 13.39 12.50 -20.29
CA GLU A 258 13.76 13.75 -19.62
C GLU A 258 15.28 13.89 -19.58
N PRO A 259 15.86 15.05 -19.93
CA PRO A 259 17.29 15.22 -19.97
C PRO A 259 17.88 15.18 -18.56
N ILE A 260 19.02 14.48 -18.42
CA ILE A 260 19.83 14.54 -17.21
C ILE A 260 20.77 15.74 -17.32
N VAL A 261 20.71 16.66 -16.37
CA VAL A 261 21.58 17.84 -16.29
C VAL A 261 22.35 17.81 -14.98
N ALA A 262 23.69 17.76 -15.07
CA ALA A 262 24.59 17.71 -13.91
C ALA A 262 24.31 16.54 -12.93
N GLY A 263 23.75 15.44 -13.45
CA GLY A 263 23.37 14.25 -12.69
C GLY A 263 22.01 14.33 -12.00
N ARG A 264 21.15 15.24 -12.46
CA ARG A 264 19.77 15.39 -11.98
C ARG A 264 18.78 15.38 -13.12
N ALA A 265 17.60 14.81 -12.88
CA ALA A 265 16.45 14.92 -13.76
C ALA A 265 15.21 15.25 -12.93
N VAL A 266 14.33 16.09 -13.46
CA VAL A 266 13.17 16.60 -12.73
C VAL A 266 11.92 16.27 -13.53
N PHE A 267 10.91 15.77 -12.83
CA PHE A 267 9.64 15.36 -13.40
C PHE A 267 8.49 16.06 -12.68
N GLU A 268 7.43 16.34 -13.42
CA GLU A 268 6.16 16.81 -12.89
C GLU A 268 5.16 15.66 -12.89
N LEU A 269 4.92 15.07 -11.71
CA LEU A 269 3.99 13.97 -11.53
C LEU A 269 2.59 14.52 -11.22
N PRO A 270 1.60 14.37 -12.12
CA PRO A 270 0.21 14.68 -11.80
C PRO A 270 -0.35 13.59 -10.87
N VAL A 271 -0.76 14.00 -9.67
CA VAL A 271 -1.45 13.13 -8.71
C VAL A 271 -2.96 13.37 -8.83
N PRO A 272 -3.75 12.36 -9.23
CA PRO A 272 -5.21 12.50 -9.33
C PRO A 272 -5.85 12.71 -7.96
N ALA A 273 -6.91 13.52 -7.88
CA ALA A 273 -7.69 13.72 -6.65
C ALA A 273 -8.24 12.42 -6.04
N THR A 274 -8.49 11.39 -6.87
CA THR A 274 -8.96 10.07 -6.42
C THR A 274 -7.89 9.26 -5.69
N GLN A 275 -6.62 9.68 -5.72
CA GLN A 275 -5.54 8.96 -5.07
C GLN A 275 -5.59 9.16 -3.55
N THR A 276 -5.70 8.07 -2.81
CA THR A 276 -5.74 8.07 -1.33
C THR A 276 -4.68 7.17 -0.69
N ALA A 277 -4.09 6.25 -1.47
CA ALA A 277 -3.09 5.30 -1.02
C ALA A 277 -1.66 5.73 -1.43
N PRO A 278 -0.59 5.19 -0.78
CA PRO A 278 0.78 5.49 -1.17
C PRO A 278 1.06 5.22 -2.65
N ILE A 279 1.80 6.11 -3.30
CA ILE A 279 2.24 6.01 -4.70
C ILE A 279 3.65 5.43 -4.70
N ARG A 280 3.90 4.39 -5.50
CA ARG A 280 5.26 3.87 -5.70
C ARG A 280 5.89 4.55 -6.90
N LEU A 281 7.07 5.12 -6.71
CA LEU A 281 7.85 5.80 -7.75
C LEU A 281 9.08 4.97 -8.08
N TYR A 282 9.37 4.84 -9.37
CA TYR A 282 10.57 4.21 -9.89
C TYR A 282 11.26 5.17 -10.86
N GLY A 283 12.49 5.55 -10.54
CA GLY A 283 13.32 6.42 -11.35
C GLY A 283 14.39 5.60 -12.07
N TYR A 284 14.64 5.94 -13.32
CA TYR A 284 15.65 5.28 -14.16
C TYR A 284 16.46 6.33 -14.90
N LEU A 285 17.78 6.20 -14.86
CA LEU A 285 18.75 7.08 -15.53
C LEU A 285 19.62 6.24 -16.47
N CYS A 286 19.80 6.71 -17.69
CA CYS A 286 20.69 6.10 -18.69
C CYS A 286 21.62 7.15 -19.28
N ASN A 287 22.92 6.89 -19.26
CA ASN A 287 23.88 7.62 -20.07
C ASN A 287 23.86 7.04 -21.49
N ASN A 288 23.41 7.83 -22.47
CA ASN A 288 23.20 7.35 -23.85
C ASN A 288 24.51 7.02 -24.58
N LEU A 289 25.66 7.54 -24.14
CA LEU A 289 26.96 7.29 -24.74
C LEU A 289 27.63 6.07 -24.14
N THR A 290 27.72 5.99 -22.81
CA THR A 290 28.41 4.90 -22.10
C THR A 290 27.52 3.68 -21.89
N ARG A 291 26.21 3.80 -22.12
CA ARG A 291 25.19 2.79 -21.79
C ARG A 291 25.19 2.42 -20.31
N GLN A 292 25.68 3.31 -19.45
CA GLN A 292 25.57 3.14 -18.01
C GLN A 292 24.14 3.41 -17.58
N GLU A 293 23.56 2.47 -16.82
CA GLU A 293 22.18 2.53 -16.38
C GLU A 293 22.09 2.40 -14.87
N SER A 294 21.23 3.20 -14.26
CA SER A 294 20.93 3.10 -12.84
C SER A 294 19.46 3.32 -12.56
N MET A 295 18.96 2.70 -11.51
CA MET A 295 17.59 2.87 -11.04
C MET A 295 17.52 3.17 -9.55
N GLY A 296 16.34 3.61 -9.13
CA GLY A 296 15.97 3.83 -7.74
C GLY A 296 14.47 3.80 -7.58
N SER A 297 14.00 3.70 -6.34
CA SER A 297 12.57 3.73 -6.04
C SER A 297 12.31 4.43 -4.72
N MET A 298 11.14 5.05 -4.60
CA MET A 298 10.64 5.57 -3.33
C MET A 298 9.13 5.38 -3.20
N VAL A 299 8.61 5.55 -1.99
CA VAL A 299 7.17 5.56 -1.72
C VAL A 299 6.75 6.98 -1.34
N LEU A 300 5.98 7.62 -2.20
CA LEU A 300 5.35 8.89 -1.92
C LEU A 300 4.06 8.63 -1.14
N SER A 301 4.06 9.00 0.14
CA SER A 301 2.93 8.74 1.04
C SER A 301 1.91 9.88 0.99
N PRO A 302 0.61 9.58 1.18
CA PRO A 302 -0.35 10.64 1.42
C PRO A 302 0.06 11.41 2.68
N ALA A 303 -0.16 12.71 2.66
CA ALA A 303 -0.27 13.50 3.87
C ALA A 303 -1.40 12.85 4.67
N ARG A 304 -1.13 12.53 5.93
CA ARG A 304 -2.21 12.12 6.82
C ARG A 304 -3.05 13.37 7.02
N THR A 305 -4.21 13.45 6.37
CA THR A 305 -5.31 14.29 6.85
C THR A 305 -5.77 13.62 8.13
N GLY A 306 -5.14 13.95 9.25
CA GLY A 306 -5.28 13.09 10.41
C GLY A 306 -4.80 13.77 11.65
N TRP A 307 -5.76 14.13 12.47
CA TRP A 307 -5.54 14.30 13.88
C TRP A 307 -4.99 12.95 14.42
N THR A 308 -3.89 12.98 15.17
CA THR A 308 -3.48 11.85 16.01
C THR A 308 -4.52 11.68 17.11
N TRP A 309 -4.71 10.46 17.59
CA TRP A 309 -5.52 10.23 18.77
C TRP A 309 -4.76 9.42 19.80
N SER A 310 -5.02 9.72 21.08
CA SER A 310 -4.52 8.93 22.19
C SER A 310 -5.68 8.57 23.10
N ALA A 311 -5.79 7.28 23.44
CA ALA A 311 -6.69 6.83 24.46
C ALA A 311 -5.97 6.79 25.81
N ALA A 312 -6.52 7.45 26.83
CA ALA A 312 -6.00 7.41 28.20
C ALA A 312 -7.09 6.98 29.16
N ARG A 313 -6.73 6.16 30.16
CA ARG A 313 -7.65 5.80 31.24
C ARG A 313 -7.33 6.66 32.45
N ARG A 314 -8.22 7.60 32.80
CA ARG A 314 -8.06 8.47 33.97
C ARG A 314 -9.27 8.30 34.87
N GLN A 315 -9.04 7.89 36.13
CA GLN A 315 -10.09 7.68 37.13
C GLN A 315 -11.25 6.78 36.64
N GLY A 316 -10.91 5.68 35.96
CA GLY A 316 -11.90 4.66 35.55
C GLY A 316 -12.64 4.92 34.24
N ARG A 317 -12.44 6.06 33.57
CA ARG A 317 -13.03 6.37 32.25
C ARG A 317 -12.00 6.37 31.12
N ASN A 318 -12.44 6.02 29.91
CA ASN A 318 -11.64 6.11 28.68
C ASN A 318 -11.77 7.52 28.09
N LEU A 319 -10.66 8.25 27.97
CA LEU A 319 -10.54 9.54 27.29
C LEU A 319 -9.95 9.31 25.91
N LEU A 320 -10.57 9.87 24.87
CA LEU A 320 -10.01 9.93 23.53
C LEU A 320 -9.58 11.37 23.26
N ARG A 321 -8.27 11.61 23.19
CA ARG A 321 -7.71 12.92 22.83
C ARG A 321 -7.41 12.91 21.34
N LEU A 322 -7.80 13.96 20.62
CA LEU A 322 -7.45 14.19 19.21
C LEU A 322 -6.50 15.39 19.13
N GLU A 323 -5.36 15.27 18.45
CA GLU A 323 -4.39 16.36 18.24
C GLU A 323 -4.05 16.48 16.76
N PRO A 324 -3.80 17.67 16.19
CA PRO A 324 -3.35 17.78 14.80
C PRO A 324 -2.02 17.03 14.60
N ALA A 325 -1.90 16.24 13.53
CA ALA A 325 -0.60 15.69 13.19
C ALA A 325 0.38 16.83 12.84
N VAL A 326 1.60 16.75 13.37
CA VAL A 326 2.64 17.75 13.14
C VAL A 326 2.84 17.95 11.63
N GLY A 327 2.72 19.21 11.17
CA GLY A 327 2.89 19.60 9.76
C GLY A 327 1.61 19.67 8.92
N THR A 328 0.41 19.67 9.53
CA THR A 328 -0.87 19.87 8.83
C THR A 328 -1.47 21.26 9.07
N ASP A 329 -2.07 21.86 8.03
CA ASP A 329 -3.08 22.91 8.19
C ASP A 329 -4.36 22.26 8.74
N ALA A 330 -4.55 22.30 10.05
CA ALA A 330 -5.70 21.67 10.69
C ALA A 330 -6.99 22.42 10.32
N THR A 331 -7.79 21.87 9.42
CA THR A 331 -9.19 22.32 9.25
C THR A 331 -10.01 21.94 10.48
N PRO A 332 -10.94 22.81 10.94
CA PRO A 332 -11.84 22.51 12.05
C PRO A 332 -12.63 21.21 11.80
N ILE A 333 -12.72 20.34 12.80
CA ILE A 333 -13.60 19.16 12.76
C ILE A 333 -14.94 19.54 13.43
N ALA A 334 -16.04 19.31 12.72
CA ALA A 334 -17.37 19.25 13.34
C ALA A 334 -17.66 17.81 13.78
N LEU A 335 -17.86 17.58 15.08
CA LEU A 335 -18.31 16.29 15.60
C LEU A 335 -19.84 16.27 15.65
N SER A 336 -20.48 15.43 14.81
CA SER A 336 -21.92 15.17 14.88
C SER A 336 -22.15 13.80 15.53
N VAL A 337 -22.80 13.81 16.70
CA VAL A 337 -23.22 12.59 17.40
C VAL A 337 -24.67 12.31 17.01
N ASN A 338 -24.90 11.35 16.10
CA ASN A 338 -26.25 10.96 15.71
C ASN A 338 -26.79 9.90 16.67
N GLY A 339 -27.58 10.34 17.64
CA GLY A 339 -28.25 9.45 18.60
C GLY A 339 -29.49 8.78 18.01
N ALA A 340 -29.32 7.75 17.18
CA ALA A 340 -30.37 6.75 16.99
C ALA A 340 -30.11 5.59 17.97
N ARG A 341 -31.10 5.28 18.82
CA ARG A 341 -31.03 4.18 19.79
C ARG A 341 -30.58 2.88 19.10
N GLN A 342 -29.43 2.35 19.48
CA GLN A 342 -29.16 0.92 19.34
C GLN A 342 -29.19 0.24 20.73
N PRO A 343 -29.72 -1.00 20.85
CA PRO A 343 -29.85 -1.69 22.13
C PRO A 343 -28.52 -2.09 22.78
N THR A 344 -27.40 -1.86 22.11
CA THR A 344 -26.08 -2.41 22.40
C THR A 344 -25.13 -1.44 23.10
N GLY A 345 -25.53 -0.18 23.36
CA GLY A 345 -24.66 0.81 24.02
C GLY A 345 -23.59 1.43 23.10
N LEU A 346 -23.68 1.24 21.78
CA LEU A 346 -22.81 1.86 20.79
C LEU A 346 -23.31 3.26 20.40
N LEU A 347 -22.41 4.23 20.38
CA LEU A 347 -22.63 5.57 19.83
C LEU A 347 -21.90 5.67 18.49
N GLU A 348 -22.66 5.78 17.40
CA GLU A 348 -22.09 6.08 16.09
C GLU A 348 -21.88 7.59 15.96
N ALA A 349 -20.63 8.00 15.74
CA ALA A 349 -20.30 9.37 15.39
C ALA A 349 -19.88 9.41 13.92
N THR A 350 -20.28 10.47 13.21
CA THR A 350 -19.85 10.68 11.83
C THR A 350 -18.90 11.87 11.80
N LEU A 351 -17.69 11.67 11.26
CA LEU A 351 -16.76 12.76 10.99
C LEU A 351 -17.02 13.26 9.57
N PRO A 352 -17.48 14.51 9.39
CA PRO A 352 -17.46 15.15 8.09
C PRO A 352 -16.01 15.51 7.77
N VAL A 353 -15.47 14.93 6.70
CA VAL A 353 -14.26 15.44 6.06
C VAL A 353 -14.69 16.60 5.15
N ALA A 354 -13.85 17.61 5.01
CA ALA A 354 -14.14 18.91 4.38
C ALA A 354 -14.75 18.87 2.96
N ASP A 355 -14.80 17.72 2.28
CA ASP A 355 -15.33 17.57 0.92
C ASP A 355 -16.59 16.67 0.82
N GLY A 356 -17.42 16.59 1.87
CA GLY A 356 -18.77 16.03 1.78
C GLY A 356 -18.86 14.48 1.76
N ALA A 357 -17.74 13.77 1.86
CA ALA A 357 -17.73 12.34 2.16
C ALA A 357 -17.62 12.12 3.68
N ALA A 358 -18.67 11.58 4.28
CA ALA A 358 -18.70 11.27 5.70
C ALA A 358 -18.14 9.86 5.95
N ALA A 359 -17.12 9.73 6.81
CA ALA A 359 -16.62 8.42 7.25
C ALA A 359 -17.29 8.04 8.58
N PRO A 360 -17.93 6.86 8.68
CA PRO A 360 -18.50 6.40 9.95
C PRO A 360 -17.36 6.00 10.91
N VAL A 361 -17.37 6.57 12.11
CA VAL A 361 -16.50 6.14 13.22
C VAL A 361 -17.38 5.56 14.31
N VAL A 362 -17.17 4.28 14.60
CA VAL A 362 -17.89 3.58 15.67
C VAL A 362 -17.18 3.86 16.99
N ILE A 363 -17.87 4.51 17.93
CA ILE A 363 -17.36 4.75 19.29
C ILE A 363 -18.09 3.78 20.24
N GLU A 364 -17.36 2.80 20.74
CA GLU A 364 -17.88 1.84 21.71
C GLU A 364 -17.85 2.46 23.13
N ALA A 365 -19.02 2.87 23.63
CA ALA A 365 -19.14 3.45 24.96
C ALA A 365 -19.33 2.35 26.01
N LEU A 366 -18.24 1.88 26.61
CA LEU A 366 -18.28 0.99 27.78
C LEU A 366 -18.60 1.80 29.05
N ASN A 367 -19.89 2.14 29.27
CA ASN A 367 -20.60 2.00 30.55
C ASN A 367 -21.99 2.66 30.54
N GLU A 368 -22.90 2.04 31.29
CA GLU A 368 -24.33 2.32 31.47
C GLU A 368 -24.71 3.82 31.52
N MET A 369 -25.48 4.29 30.52
CA MET A 369 -26.09 5.63 30.52
C MET A 369 -27.62 5.56 30.42
N HIS A 370 -28.29 6.35 31.25
CA HIS A 370 -29.75 6.34 31.46
C HIS A 370 -30.51 7.23 30.43
N PRO A 371 -31.77 6.92 30.05
CA PRO A 371 -32.30 7.18 28.70
C PRO A 371 -32.85 8.58 28.32
N VAL A 372 -32.59 9.67 29.08
CA VAL A 372 -33.43 10.90 28.96
C VAL A 372 -32.69 12.21 28.66
N ALA A 373 -31.36 12.21 28.44
CA ALA A 373 -30.64 13.43 28.05
C ALA A 373 -30.55 13.56 26.51
N ARG A 374 -31.16 14.61 25.93
CA ARG A 374 -30.81 15.08 24.58
C ARG A 374 -29.74 16.15 24.70
N TRP A 375 -28.59 15.90 24.07
CA TRP A 375 -27.55 16.90 23.87
C TRP A 375 -27.70 17.47 22.47
N GLU A 376 -27.92 18.78 22.35
CA GLU A 376 -27.72 19.49 21.08
C GLU A 376 -26.30 20.06 21.08
N GLY A 377 -25.48 19.62 20.12
CA GLY A 377 -24.14 20.16 19.92
C GLY A 377 -24.24 21.59 19.41
N VAL A 378 -23.90 22.57 20.23
CA VAL A 378 -23.78 23.97 19.83
C VAL A 378 -22.33 24.22 19.39
N LEU A 379 -22.15 24.72 18.17
CA LEU A 379 -20.90 25.33 17.71
C LEU A 379 -20.68 26.61 18.51
N LEU A 380 -19.63 26.68 19.32
CA LEU A 380 -19.24 27.92 19.99
C LEU A 380 -17.94 28.45 19.37
N PRO A 381 -17.92 29.69 18.85
CA PRO A 381 -16.66 30.36 18.55
C PRO A 381 -15.85 30.55 19.84
N LEU A 382 -14.53 30.47 19.75
CA LEU A 382 -13.66 30.83 20.86
C LEU A 382 -13.88 32.32 21.20
N PRO A 383 -14.06 32.68 22.48
CA PRO A 383 -14.28 34.05 22.89
C PRO A 383 -13.06 34.93 22.58
N ALA A 384 -13.28 36.23 22.37
CA ALA A 384 -12.20 37.19 22.22
C ALA A 384 -11.40 37.33 23.54
N PRO A 385 -10.12 37.77 23.51
CA PRO A 385 -9.33 37.94 24.72
C PRO A 385 -10.03 38.87 25.73
N GLY A 386 -10.37 38.35 26.91
CA GLY A 386 -11.06 39.08 27.98
C GLY A 386 -12.57 38.83 28.08
N GLU A 387 -13.15 37.98 27.21
CA GLU A 387 -14.52 37.52 27.32
C GLU A 387 -14.64 36.16 28.04
N ALA A 388 -15.69 36.04 28.84
CA ALA A 388 -15.96 34.86 29.65
C ALA A 388 -16.22 33.63 28.78
N LEU A 389 -15.57 32.51 29.08
CA LEU A 389 -15.74 31.26 28.34
C LEU A 389 -17.04 30.56 28.77
N LEU A 390 -17.95 30.31 27.82
CA LEU A 390 -19.12 29.47 28.05
C LEU A 390 -18.71 28.00 28.09
N VAL A 391 -18.79 27.39 29.28
CA VAL A 391 -18.32 26.01 29.50
C VAL A 391 -19.45 25.00 29.52
N ALA A 392 -20.66 25.43 29.88
CA ALA A 392 -21.84 24.62 29.73
C ALA A 392 -23.08 25.50 29.52
N GLN A 393 -23.98 25.01 28.67
CA GLN A 393 -25.29 25.59 28.45
C GLN A 393 -26.35 24.49 28.60
N VAL A 394 -27.39 24.76 29.38
CA VAL A 394 -28.46 23.80 29.62
C VAL A 394 -29.80 24.50 29.45
N GLN A 395 -30.66 23.91 28.64
CA GLN A 395 -32.04 24.36 28.51
C GLN A 395 -32.93 23.52 29.41
N VAL A 396 -33.64 24.18 30.33
CA VAL A 396 -34.46 23.53 31.34
C VAL A 396 -35.92 23.92 31.11
N GLU A 397 -36.77 22.91 30.94
CA GLU A 397 -38.23 23.08 30.95
C GLU A 397 -38.74 22.94 32.40
N PRO A 398 -39.70 23.76 32.84
CA PRO A 398 -40.25 23.65 34.19
C PRO A 398 -41.01 22.32 34.35
N SER A 399 -40.36 21.34 34.97
CA SER A 399 -40.96 20.05 35.31
C SER A 399 -40.37 19.51 36.61
N PRO A 400 -41.02 18.55 37.29
CA PRO A 400 -40.46 17.91 38.50
C PRO A 400 -39.08 17.25 38.25
N LEU A 401 -38.76 16.91 37.00
CA LEU A 401 -37.50 16.31 36.57
C LEU A 401 -36.38 17.33 36.36
N SER A 402 -36.69 18.63 36.27
CA SER A 402 -35.70 19.71 36.13
C SER A 402 -34.66 19.69 37.25
N ALA A 403 -35.08 19.39 38.49
CA ALA A 403 -34.20 19.26 39.64
C ALA A 403 -33.16 18.14 39.48
N LEU A 404 -33.46 17.09 38.72
CA LEU A 404 -32.58 15.96 38.48
C LEU A 404 -31.55 16.28 37.38
N VAL A 405 -31.96 17.01 36.34
CA VAL A 405 -31.08 17.52 35.29
C VAL A 405 -30.12 18.55 35.86
N THR A 406 -30.62 19.49 36.66
CA THR A 406 -29.79 20.47 37.38
C THR A 406 -28.78 19.78 38.31
N ARG A 407 -29.15 18.66 38.94
CA ARG A 407 -28.26 17.79 39.71
C ARG A 407 -27.13 17.18 38.89
N ALA A 408 -27.48 16.59 37.76
CA ALA A 408 -26.51 15.94 36.88
C ALA A 408 -25.52 16.95 36.29
N VAL A 409 -26.00 18.14 35.91
CA VAL A 409 -25.18 19.24 35.42
C VAL A 409 -24.26 19.75 36.53
N ALA A 410 -24.80 20.04 37.72
CA ALA A 410 -23.99 20.51 38.85
C ALA A 410 -22.89 19.51 39.24
N ALA A 411 -23.21 18.21 39.26
CA ALA A 411 -22.23 17.17 39.56
C ALA A 411 -21.16 17.13 38.46
N THR A 412 -21.55 17.10 37.20
CA THR A 412 -20.62 16.97 36.07
C THR A 412 -19.71 18.20 35.94
N THR A 413 -20.22 19.41 36.20
CA THR A 413 -19.40 20.63 36.11
C THR A 413 -18.40 20.73 37.26
N LEU A 414 -18.81 20.45 38.50
CA LEU A 414 -17.92 20.55 39.68
C LEU A 414 -16.77 19.54 39.69
N TYR A 415 -16.93 18.38 39.06
CA TYR A 415 -15.88 17.37 38.99
C TYR A 415 -14.78 17.68 37.97
N ASN A 416 -15.02 18.63 37.06
CA ASN A 416 -14.14 18.88 35.91
C ASN A 416 -13.45 20.25 35.94
N LEU A 417 -13.80 21.13 36.89
CA LEU A 417 -13.20 22.46 37.05
C LEU A 417 -12.17 22.47 38.19
N SER A 418 -11.08 23.22 38.00
CA SER A 418 -10.07 23.46 39.04
C SER A 418 -10.59 24.42 40.11
N ASP A 419 -9.94 24.44 41.28
CA ASP A 419 -10.34 25.31 42.40
C ASP A 419 -10.40 26.80 42.01
N ALA A 420 -9.44 27.27 41.19
CA ALA A 420 -9.42 28.65 40.71
C ALA A 420 -10.57 28.97 39.74
N GLU A 421 -10.94 28.01 38.89
CA GLU A 421 -12.08 28.14 37.97
C GLU A 421 -13.42 28.11 38.71
N LEU A 422 -13.50 27.32 39.79
CA LEU A 422 -14.67 27.25 40.67
C LEU A 422 -14.86 28.52 41.53
N GLU A 423 -13.80 29.25 41.84
CA GLU A 423 -13.89 30.54 42.52
C GLU A 423 -14.37 31.68 41.61
N GLY A 424 -14.07 31.60 40.31
CA GLY A 424 -14.45 32.60 39.31
C GLY A 424 -15.72 32.31 38.51
N LEU A 425 -16.37 31.17 38.75
CA LEU A 425 -17.52 30.71 37.97
C LEU A 425 -18.70 31.68 38.07
N ARG A 426 -19.28 32.07 36.94
CA ARG A 426 -20.51 32.85 36.86
C ARG A 426 -21.63 32.04 36.25
N VAL A 427 -22.85 32.22 36.76
CA VAL A 427 -24.05 31.57 36.26
C VAL A 427 -24.97 32.64 35.72
N ARG A 428 -25.39 32.50 34.45
CA ARG A 428 -26.32 33.42 33.80
C ARG A 428 -27.60 32.68 33.41
N TRP A 429 -28.76 33.31 33.62
CA TRP A 429 -30.06 32.77 33.23
C TRP A 429 -30.69 33.62 32.13
N LEU A 430 -31.19 32.96 31.07
CA LEU A 430 -31.80 33.60 29.92
C LEU A 430 -33.19 33.00 29.64
N ALA A 431 -34.19 33.84 29.36
CA ALA A 431 -35.47 33.42 28.77
C ALA A 431 -35.59 33.99 27.36
N GLY A 432 -35.41 33.13 26.35
CA GLY A 432 -35.16 33.61 24.99
C GLY A 432 -33.84 34.38 24.94
N GLU A 433 -33.87 35.63 24.47
CA GLU A 433 -32.71 36.54 24.48
C GLU A 433 -32.67 37.47 25.69
N ALA A 434 -33.71 37.46 26.55
CA ALA A 434 -33.76 38.31 27.73
C ALA A 434 -32.91 37.72 28.87
N ASN A 435 -31.94 38.51 29.36
CA ASN A 435 -31.15 38.15 30.53
C ASN A 435 -31.97 38.33 31.81
N LEU A 436 -32.21 37.23 32.51
CA LEU A 436 -32.97 37.19 33.76
C LEU A 436 -32.08 37.48 34.99
N GLY A 437 -30.76 37.39 34.83
CA GLY A 437 -29.79 37.65 35.89
C GLY A 437 -28.47 36.92 35.67
N GLU A 438 -27.43 37.39 36.36
CA GLU A 438 -26.12 36.74 36.41
C GLU A 438 -25.59 36.80 37.85
N GLU A 439 -25.09 35.68 38.36
CA GLU A 439 -24.54 35.57 39.70
C GLU A 439 -23.12 35.00 39.64
N SER A 440 -22.18 35.63 40.35
CA SER A 440 -20.85 35.05 40.56
C SER A 440 -20.90 34.06 41.72
N VAL A 441 -20.40 32.86 41.49
CA VAL A 441 -20.50 31.76 42.44
C VAL A 441 -19.12 31.25 42.79
N ALA A 442 -18.69 31.54 44.03
CA ALA A 442 -17.53 30.89 44.61
C ALA A 442 -17.94 29.52 45.19
N LEU A 443 -17.54 28.44 44.51
CA LEU A 443 -17.81 27.06 44.93
C LEU A 443 -16.52 26.37 45.39
N ARG A 444 -16.65 25.51 46.41
CA ARG A 444 -15.60 24.54 46.73
C ARG A 444 -15.90 23.19 46.06
N PRO A 445 -14.87 22.36 45.77
CA PRO A 445 -15.06 21.01 45.29
C PRO A 445 -16.02 20.21 46.19
N GLY A 446 -17.02 19.58 45.59
CA GLY A 446 -18.03 18.79 46.31
C GLY A 446 -19.25 19.57 46.80
N GLU A 447 -19.34 20.89 46.61
CA GLU A 447 -20.53 21.69 46.95
C GLU A 447 -21.69 21.56 45.94
N THR A 448 -21.96 20.35 45.44
CA THR A 448 -22.95 20.08 44.39
C THR A 448 -24.34 20.58 44.74
N ARG A 449 -24.76 20.44 46.01
CA ARG A 449 -26.07 20.92 46.48
C ARG A 449 -26.21 22.44 46.43
N ARG A 450 -25.11 23.18 46.56
CA ARG A 450 -25.11 24.66 46.53
C ARG A 450 -25.24 25.13 45.09
N LEU A 451 -24.45 24.56 44.16
CA LEU A 451 -24.58 24.83 42.74
C LEU A 451 -25.96 24.41 42.21
N GLU A 452 -26.49 23.27 42.64
CA GLU A 452 -27.87 22.84 42.33
C GLU A 452 -28.91 23.88 42.70
N ARG A 453 -28.76 24.50 43.88
CA ARG A 453 -29.69 25.53 44.36
C ARG A 453 -29.59 26.80 43.54
N ILE A 454 -28.39 27.17 43.11
CA ILE A 454 -28.15 28.37 42.30
C ILE A 454 -28.66 28.15 40.88
N LEU A 455 -28.36 26.99 40.28
CA LEU A 455 -28.84 26.64 38.94
C LEU A 455 -30.37 26.52 38.83
N ARG A 456 -31.13 26.55 39.94
CA ARG A 456 -32.59 26.67 39.89
C ARG A 456 -32.94 28.08 39.43
N PRO A 457 -33.60 28.23 38.27
CA PRO A 457 -34.00 29.54 37.80
C PRO A 457 -34.94 30.24 38.79
N PRO A 458 -34.90 31.58 38.91
CA PRO A 458 -36.09 32.31 39.30
C PRO A 458 -37.08 32.16 38.14
N PHE A 459 -38.04 31.25 38.25
CA PHE A 459 -39.05 31.09 37.20
C PHE A 459 -40.06 32.25 37.29
N PRO A 460 -40.11 33.20 36.35
CA PRO A 460 -41.29 34.05 36.24
C PRO A 460 -42.49 33.15 35.86
N GLU A 461 -43.64 33.37 36.48
CA GLU A 461 -44.86 32.62 36.16
C GLU A 461 -45.13 32.70 34.64
N GLY A 462 -45.14 31.54 33.97
CA GLY A 462 -45.43 31.41 32.54
C GLY A 462 -44.25 31.19 31.59
N ALA A 463 -42.99 31.15 32.04
CA ALA A 463 -41.86 30.86 31.16
C ALA A 463 -41.81 29.37 30.74
N LEU A 464 -41.92 29.09 29.43
CA LEU A 464 -41.90 27.73 28.88
C LEU A 464 -40.50 27.09 28.85
N LYS A 465 -39.44 27.90 28.70
CA LYS A 465 -38.04 27.44 28.60
C LYS A 465 -37.08 28.47 29.18
N VAL A 466 -36.19 28.04 30.08
CA VAL A 466 -35.08 28.86 30.59
C VAL A 466 -33.76 28.23 30.19
N ARG A 467 -32.83 29.04 29.68
CA ARG A 467 -31.45 28.66 29.36
C ARG A 467 -30.55 29.10 30.50
N VAL A 468 -29.68 28.21 30.96
CA VAL A 468 -28.69 28.49 32.00
C VAL A 468 -27.30 28.32 31.41
N GLU A 469 -26.46 29.32 31.60
CA GLU A 469 -25.10 29.41 31.06
C GLU A 469 -24.10 29.44 32.22
N LEU A 470 -23.06 28.61 32.14
CA LEU A 470 -21.93 28.58 33.06
C LEU A 470 -20.72 29.22 32.39
N LEU A 471 -20.24 30.33 32.96
CA LEU A 471 -19.22 31.20 32.39
C LEU A 471 -17.98 31.18 33.29
N LEU A 472 -16.83 30.81 32.72
CA LEU A 472 -15.53 30.99 33.37
C LEU A 472 -14.97 32.37 33.04
N PRO A 473 -14.20 32.99 33.96
CA PRO A 473 -13.61 34.32 33.75
C PRO A 473 -12.65 34.37 32.56
#